data_AF-A0A377PFY9-F1
#
_entry.id   AF-A0A377PFY9-F1
#
_cell.length_a   1.000
_cell.length_b   1.000
_cell.length_c   1.000
_cell.angle_alpha   90.00
_cell.angle_beta   90.00
_cell.angle_gamma   90.00
#
_symmetry.space_group_name_H-M   'P 1'
#
loop_
_entity.id
_entity.type
_entity.pdbx_description
1 polymer ?
#
loop_
_entity_poly.entity_id
_entity_poly.type
_entity_poly.pdbx_seq_one_letter_code
_entity_poly.pdbx_strand_id
1 'polypeptide(L)' 'MNQTDIEDMIQCYLEAEKTLLQGKSITFNGQSMTMENLGEIQKGRMSWERRLVQYQASQRGRSSHKLARFV' A
#
# COMPACT_ATOMS: atom_id res chain seq x y z
N MET A 1 -1.09 6.21 -11.01
CA MET A 1 -0.92 5.13 -10.02
C MET A 1 -2.26 4.43 -9.93
N ASN A 2 -2.31 3.23 -10.46
CA ASN A 2 -3.52 2.42 -10.53
C ASN A 2 -3.68 1.61 -9.24
N GLN A 3 -4.89 1.11 -8.98
CA GLN A 3 -5.17 0.30 -7.80
C GLN A 3 -4.29 -0.96 -7.74
N THR A 4 -4.06 -1.59 -8.89
CA THR A 4 -3.17 -2.75 -9.06
C THR A 4 -1.74 -2.46 -8.63
N ASP A 5 -1.17 -1.30 -8.99
CA ASP A 5 0.20 -0.92 -8.59
C ASP A 5 0.35 -0.84 -7.05
N ILE A 6 -0.73 -0.44 -6.35
CA ILE A 6 -0.76 -0.33 -4.89
C ILE A 6 -0.88 -1.73 -4.25
N GLU A 7 -1.71 -2.59 -4.83
CA GLU A 7 -1.90 -3.97 -4.38
C GLU A 7 -0.62 -4.80 -4.56
N ASP A 8 0.07 -4.65 -5.70
CA ASP A 8 1.36 -5.30 -5.96
C ASP A 8 2.41 -4.89 -4.94
N MET A 9 2.46 -3.61 -4.56
CA MET A 9 3.38 -3.18 -3.50
C MET A 9 3.04 -3.77 -2.15
N ILE A 10 1.76 -3.82 -1.77
CA ILE A 10 1.34 -4.44 -0.50
C ILE A 10 1.76 -5.92 -0.47
N GLN A 11 1.63 -6.64 -1.60
CA GLN A 11 2.07 -8.02 -1.71
C GLN A 11 3.58 -8.18 -1.55
N CYS A 12 4.39 -7.32 -2.19
CA CYS A 12 5.84 -7.33 -1.99
C CYS A 12 6.24 -7.12 -0.52
N TYR A 13 5.56 -6.23 0.21
CA TYR A 13 5.81 -6.05 1.65
C TYR A 13 5.39 -7.28 2.48
N LEU A 14 4.31 -7.96 2.10
CA LEU A 14 3.85 -9.21 2.74
C LEU A 14 4.83 -10.36 2.54
N GLU A 15 5.34 -10.52 1.32
CA GLU A 15 6.36 -11.53 1.01
C GLU A 15 7.67 -11.24 1.75
N ALA A 16 8.04 -9.97 1.85
CA ALA A 16 9.18 -9.53 2.65
C ALA A 16 8.99 -9.89 4.13
N GLU A 17 7.83 -9.58 4.71
CA GLU A 17 7.47 -9.91 6.10
C GLU A 17 7.56 -11.42 6.36
N LYS A 18 7.02 -12.24 5.45
CA LYS A 18 7.09 -13.71 5.52
C LYS A 18 8.52 -14.23 5.45
N THR A 19 9.36 -13.66 4.59
CA THR A 19 10.76 -14.07 4.43
C THR A 19 11.60 -13.68 5.65
N LEU A 20 11.33 -12.50 6.23
CA LEU A 20 11.96 -12.03 7.45
C LEU A 20 11.60 -12.90 8.66
N LEU A 21 10.32 -13.28 8.78
CA LEU A 21 9.83 -14.21 9.82
C LEU A 21 10.46 -15.60 9.70
N GLN A 22 10.86 -16.01 8.50
CA GLN A 22 11.62 -17.25 8.28
C GLN A 22 13.09 -17.14 8.68
N GLY A 23 13.54 -15.99 9.21
CA GLY A 23 14.92 -15.76 9.64
C GLY A 23 15.88 -15.47 8.49
N LYS A 24 15.37 -15.14 7.29
CA LYS A 24 16.19 -14.77 6.14
C LYS A 24 16.28 -13.25 6.04
N SER A 25 17.49 -12.73 5.87
CA SER A 25 17.73 -11.33 5.54
C SER A 25 17.25 -11.07 4.11
N ILE A 26 16.44 -10.02 3.92
CA ILE A 26 15.92 -9.65 2.59
C ILE A 26 16.55 -8.33 2.15
N THR A 27 16.94 -8.20 0.90
CA THR A 27 17.27 -6.89 0.31
C THR A 27 16.02 -6.28 -0.30
N PHE A 28 15.38 -5.34 0.40
CA PHE A 28 14.22 -4.62 -0.08
C PHE A 28 14.64 -3.22 -0.53
N ASN A 29 14.30 -2.84 -1.77
CA ASN A 29 14.62 -1.52 -2.32
C ASN A 29 16.12 -1.15 -2.25
N GLY A 30 17.01 -2.14 -2.42
CA GLY A 30 18.47 -1.95 -2.33
C GLY A 30 19.05 -1.86 -0.91
N GLN A 31 18.21 -1.92 0.13
CA GLN A 31 18.64 -1.95 1.52
C GLN A 31 18.45 -3.34 2.11
N SER A 32 19.41 -3.81 2.90
CA SER A 32 19.27 -5.07 3.65
C SER A 32 18.35 -4.85 4.84
N MET A 33 17.18 -5.47 4.83
CA MET A 33 16.23 -5.50 5.93
C MET A 33 16.41 -6.79 6.74
N THR A 34 16.54 -6.64 8.05
CA THR A 34 16.61 -7.73 9.03
C THR A 34 15.41 -7.63 9.99
N MET A 35 15.25 -8.58 10.92
CA MET A 35 14.14 -8.60 11.88
C MET A 35 13.96 -7.28 12.66
N GLU A 36 15.02 -6.50 12.85
CA GLU A 36 14.97 -5.17 13.48
C GLU A 36 14.10 -4.18 12.68
N ASN A 37 13.99 -4.35 11.36
CA ASN A 37 13.16 -3.52 10.48
C ASN A 37 11.71 -4.02 10.35
N LEU A 38 11.32 -5.12 11.01
CA LEU A 38 9.94 -5.66 10.93
C LEU A 38 8.90 -4.58 11.28
N GLY A 39 9.17 -3.78 12.31
CA GLY A 39 8.29 -2.68 12.71
C GLY A 39 8.19 -1.57 11.64
N GLU A 40 9.24 -1.34 10.85
CA GLU A 40 9.22 -0.37 9.75
C GLU A 40 8.46 -0.90 8.53
N ILE A 41 8.63 -2.18 8.20
CA ILE A 41 7.88 -2.86 7.14
C ILE A 41 6.38 -2.81 7.44
N GLN A 42 5.99 -3.12 8.68
CA GLN A 42 4.60 -3.10 9.10
C GLN A 42 4.01 -1.68 9.05
N LYS A 43 4.78 -0.65 9.44
CA LYS A 43 4.40 0.75 9.27
C LYS A 43 4.24 1.12 7.80
N GLY A 44 5.16 0.67 6.94
CA GLY A 44 5.11 0.85 5.48
C GLY A 44 3.87 0.24 4.87
N ARG A 45 3.49 -0.98 5.29
CA ARG A 45 2.26 -1.62 4.85
C ARG A 45 1.03 -0.82 5.24
N MET A 46 0.96 -0.35 6.49
CA MET A 46 -0.16 0.46 6.98
C MET A 46 -0.30 1.79 6.21
N SER A 47 0.80 2.44 5.84
CA SER A 47 0.74 3.64 5.01
C SER A 47 0.24 3.35 3.59
N TRP A 48 0.64 2.22 2.98
CA TRP A 48 0.12 1.80 1.69
C TRP A 48 -1.37 1.40 1.75
N GLU A 49 -1.79 0.67 2.77
CA GLU A 49 -3.20 0.34 3.02
C GLU A 49 -4.05 1.60 3.18
N ARG A 50 -3.59 2.57 3.98
CA ARG A 50 -4.27 3.88 4.11
C ARG A 50 -4.38 4.59 2.77
N ARG A 51 -3.34 4.53 1.94
CA ARG A 51 -3.33 5.15 0.60
C ARG A 51 -4.29 4.44 -0.36
N LEU A 52 -4.40 3.11 -0.28
CA LEU A 52 -5.40 2.31 -1.01
C LEU A 52 -6.82 2.73 -0.61
N VAL A 53 -7.10 2.82 0.69
CA VAL A 53 -8.42 3.25 1.19
C VAL A 53 -8.76 4.65 0.72
N GLN A 54 -7.82 5.60 0.77
CA GLN A 54 -8.02 6.95 0.24
C GLN A 54 -8.27 6.94 -1.27
N TYR A 55 -7.51 6.13 -2.02
CA TYR A 55 -7.69 5.99 -3.46
C TYR A 55 -9.10 5.45 -3.77
N GLN A 56 -9.52 4.36 -3.11
CA GLN A 56 -10.86 3.78 -3.27
C GLN A 56 -11.97 4.77 -2.85
N ALA A 57 -11.78 5.51 -1.76
CA ALA A 57 -12.72 6.54 -1.32
C ALA A 57 -12.84 7.68 -2.35
N SER A 58 -11.73 8.11 -2.95
CA SER A 58 -11.74 9.12 -4.02
C SER A 58 -12.44 8.64 -5.30
N GLN A 59 -12.32 7.35 -5.63
CA GLN A 59 -13.05 6.73 -6.74
C GLN A 59 -14.55 6.66 -6.46
N ARG A 60 -14.94 6.30 -5.22
CA ARG A 60 -16.35 6.23 -4.80
C ARG A 60 -17.01 7.61 -4.64
N GLY A 61 -16.25 8.61 -4.19
CA GLY A 61 -16.72 10.00 -4.00
C GLY A 61 -16.82 10.82 -5.29
N ARG A 62 -16.35 10.30 -6.43
CA ARG A 62 -16.50 10.91 -7.77
C ARG A 62 -17.90 10.69 -8.38
N SER A 63 -18.91 10.45 -7.55
CA SER A 63 -20.31 10.43 -7.95
C SER A 63 -20.86 11.86 -8.08
N SER A 64 -20.84 12.35 -9.33
CA SER A 64 -21.84 13.25 -9.94
C SER A 64 -22.22 14.54 -9.20
N HIS A 65 -21.40 15.59 -9.34
CA HIS A 65 -21.91 16.95 -9.19
C HIS A 65 -22.94 17.19 -10.30
N LYS A 66 -24.24 17.19 -9.98
CA LYS A 66 -25.30 17.58 -10.92
C LYS A 66 -25.12 19.08 -11.23
N LEU A 67 -24.75 19.38 -12.47
CA LEU A 67 -24.91 20.73 -13.00
C LEU A 67 -26.42 21.01 -13.06
N ALA A 68 -26.91 21.91 -12.20
CA ALA A 68 -28.28 22.37 -12.30
C ALA A 68 -28.46 23.12 -13.62
N ARG A 69 -29.34 22.61 -14.48
CA ARG A 69 -29.77 23.33 -15.69
C ARG A 69 -30.98 24.16 -15.31
N PHE A 70 -30.82 25.47 -15.33
CA PHE A 70 -31.92 26.40 -15.21
C PHE A 70 -32.66 26.44 -16.57
N VAL A 71 -33.98 26.30 -16.53
CA VAL A 71 -34.91 26.47 -17.65
C VAL A 71 -35.73 27.73 -17.43
#